data_AF-A0A1S3DCV8-F1
#
_entry.id   AF-A0A1S3DCV8-F1
#
_cell.length_a   1.000
_cell.length_b   1.000
_cell.length_c   1.000
_cell.angle_alpha   90.00
_cell.angle_beta   90.00
_cell.angle_gamma   90.00
#
_symmetry.space_group_name_H-M   'P 1'
#
loop_
_entity.id
_entity.type
_entity.pdbx_description
1 polymer ?
#
loop_
_entity_poly.entity_id
_entity_poly.type
_entity_poly.pdbx_seq_one_letter_code
_entity_poly.pdbx_strand_id
1 'polypeptide(L)' 'MIIANYTGDVLNFGIACEKVKAQGHAIEMVTVGEDCALLNTGRISLAGRRGMCGIVFVIKV' A
#
# COMPACT_ATOMS: atom_id res chain seq x y z
N MET A 1 4.06 8.73 -0.16
CA MET A 1 3.91 7.72 0.91
C MET A 1 4.07 6.33 0.30
N ILE A 2 4.84 5.46 0.95
CA ILE A 2 5.05 4.06 0.53
C ILE A 2 4.35 3.18 1.56
N ILE A 3 3.28 2.49 1.15
CA ILE A 3 2.35 1.83 2.07
C ILE A 3 2.33 0.31 1.78
N ALA A 4 2.40 -0.50 2.84
CA ALA A 4 2.21 -1.94 2.71
C ALA A 4 0.76 -2.24 2.29
N ASN A 5 0.57 -3.15 1.36
CA ASN A 5 -0.77 -3.41 0.80
C ASN A 5 -1.63 -4.30 1.73
N TYR A 6 -2.17 -3.68 2.77
CA TYR A 6 -3.20 -4.23 3.66
C TYR A 6 -4.43 -3.33 3.64
N THR A 7 -5.63 -3.92 3.76
CA THR A 7 -6.90 -3.17 3.69
C THR A 7 -6.95 -1.96 4.62
N GLY A 8 -6.54 -2.14 5.88
CA GLY A 8 -6.53 -1.06 6.88
C GLY A 8 -5.52 0.03 6.53
N ASP A 9 -4.33 -0.35 6.09
CA ASP A 9 -3.26 0.59 5.74
C ASP A 9 -3.66 1.44 4.54
N VAL A 10 -4.13 0.80 3.46
CA VAL A 10 -4.56 1.50 2.24
C VAL A 10 -5.70 2.47 2.53
N LEU A 11 -6.68 2.06 3.34
CA LEU A 11 -7.81 2.92 3.72
C LEU A 11 -7.36 4.11 4.58
N ASN A 12 -6.61 3.86 5.65
CA ASN A 12 -6.20 4.90 6.59
C ASN A 12 -5.25 5.92 5.94
N PHE A 13 -4.24 5.46 5.21
CA PHE A 13 -3.30 6.34 4.52
C PHE A 13 -3.93 6.99 3.29
N GLY A 14 -4.88 6.35 2.61
CA GLY A 14 -5.66 6.97 1.54
C GLY A 14 -6.45 8.18 2.05
N ILE A 15 -7.18 8.03 3.16
CA ILE A 15 -7.91 9.15 3.80
C ILE A 15 -6.94 10.25 4.24
N ALA A 16 -5.79 9.90 4.80
CA ALA A 16 -4.76 10.88 5.17
C ALA A 16 -4.20 11.62 3.95
N CYS A 17 -3.93 10.92 2.85
CA CYS A 17 -3.48 11.49 1.57
C CYS A 17 -4.46 12.54 1.08
N GLU A 18 -5.76 12.22 1.01
CA GLU A 18 -6.79 13.13 0.54
C GLU A 18 -6.94 14.35 1.45
N LYS A 19 -6.87 14.17 2.78
CA LYS A 19 -6.89 15.30 3.73
C LYS A 19 -5.71 16.27 3.50
N VAL A 20 -4.52 15.74 3.25
CA VAL A 20 -3.31 16.54 3.00
C VAL A 20 -3.35 17.20 1.63
N LYS A 21 -3.83 16.51 0.59
CA LYS A 21 -4.09 17.08 -0.74
C LYS A 21 -5.07 18.25 -0.67
N ALA A 22 -6.16 18.12 0.10
CA ALA A 22 -7.15 19.18 0.31
C ALA A 22 -6.57 20.42 1.03
N GLN A 23 -5.47 20.26 1.77
CA GLN A 23 -4.72 21.37 2.38
C GLN A 23 -3.69 22.00 1.42
N GLY A 24 -3.71 21.64 0.13
CA GLY A 24 -2.85 22.22 -0.90
C GLY A 24 -1.44 21.64 -0.97
N HIS A 25 -1.17 20.51 -0.31
CA HIS A 25 0.14 19.87 -0.34
C HIS A 25 0.22 18.84 -1.46
N ALA A 26 1.31 18.88 -2.23
CA ALA A 26 1.61 17.88 -3.25
C ALA A 26 2.13 16.60 -2.57
N ILE A 27 1.26 15.60 -2.43
CA ILE A 27 1.58 14.29 -1.87
C ILE A 27 1.04 13.19 -2.78
N GLU A 28 1.82 12.13 -2.96
CA GLU A 28 1.37 10.93 -3.69
C GLU A 28 1.53 9.69 -2.84
N MET A 29 0.83 8.61 -3.22
CA MET A 29 0.83 7.34 -2.52
C MET A 29 1.09 6.18 -3.48
N VAL A 30 1.97 5.26 -3.07
CA VAL A 30 2.20 3.98 -3.75
C VAL A 30 1.97 2.84 -2.75
N THR A 31 1.28 1.80 -3.20
CA THR A 31 1.08 0.57 -2.43
C THR A 31 2.07 -0.50 -2.88
N VAL A 32 2.61 -1.26 -1.92
CA VAL A 32 3.58 -2.33 -2.17
C VAL A 32 2.95 -3.66 -1.78
N GLY A 33 2.82 -4.55 -2.77
CA GLY A 33 2.21 -5.87 -2.65
C GLY A 33 3.08 -6.96 -3.27
N GLU A 34 4.30 -7.13 -2.78
CA GLU A 34 5.27 -8.06 -3.36
C GLU A 34 5.05 -9.52 -2.95
N ASP A 35 4.22 -9.81 -1.95
CA ASP A 35 3.98 -11.17 -1.50
C ASP A 35 3.28 -12.01 -2.57
N CYS A 36 3.95 -13.07 -3.03
CA CYS A 36 3.45 -14.02 -4.03
C CYS A 36 2.80 -15.27 -3.42
N ALA A 37 2.79 -15.43 -2.09
CA ALA A 37 2.40 -16.69 -1.43
C ALA A 37 0.96 -17.13 -1.69
N LEU A 38 0.06 -16.19 -1.98
CA LEU A 38 -1.36 -16.47 -2.21
C LEU A 38 -1.72 -16.59 -3.71
N LEU A 39 -0.75 -16.37 -4.61
CA LEU A 39 -0.96 -16.61 -6.04
C LEU A 39 -1.37 -18.07 -6.24
N ASN A 40 -2.44 -18.29 -7.01
CA ASN A 40 -3.00 -19.62 -7.32
C ASN A 40 -3.71 -20.36 -6.16
N THR A 41 -3.89 -19.72 -5.00
CA THR A 41 -4.63 -20.33 -3.88
C THR A 41 -6.12 -20.03 -3.89
N GLY A 42 -6.57 -19.09 -4.74
CA GLY A 42 -7.92 -18.52 -4.70
C GLY A 42 -8.21 -17.64 -3.47
N ARG A 43 -7.25 -17.47 -2.56
CA ARG A 43 -7.38 -16.70 -1.30
C ARG A 43 -6.85 -15.27 -1.43
N ILE A 44 -6.99 -14.65 -2.59
CA ILE A 44 -6.56 -13.26 -2.78
C ILE A 44 -7.55 -12.34 -2.06
N SER A 45 -7.04 -11.49 -1.17
CA SER A 45 -7.85 -10.50 -0.47
C SER A 45 -8.40 -9.44 -1.44
N LEU A 46 -9.43 -8.69 -1.05
CA LEU A 46 -9.92 -7.55 -1.85
C LEU A 46 -8.82 -6.51 -2.12
N ALA A 47 -7.89 -6.35 -1.17
CA ALA A 47 -6.73 -5.47 -1.34
C ALA A 47 -5.66 -6.04 -2.29
N GLY A 48 -5.73 -7.32 -2.64
CA GLY A 48 -4.73 -7.99 -3.48
C GLY A 48 -3.62 -8.67 -2.68
N ARG A 49 -2.39 -8.62 -3.22
CA ARG A 49 -1.17 -9.21 -2.62
C ARG A 49 -0.70 -8.38 -1.44
N ARG A 50 -0.25 -9.03 -0.36
CA ARG A 50 0.25 -8.34 0.84
C ARG A 50 1.58 -7.64 0.58
N GLY A 51 1.82 -6.55 1.29
CA GLY A 51 3.16 -5.99 1.45
C GLY A 51 3.90 -6.71 2.59
N MET A 52 5.12 -7.16 2.37
CA MET A 52 5.97 -7.80 3.37
C MET A 52 7.33 -7.08 3.43
N CYS A 53 8.43 -7.79 3.68
CA CYS A 53 9.75 -7.18 3.86
C CYS A 53 10.32 -6.53 2.60
N GLY A 54 9.80 -6.83 1.40
CA GLY A 54 10.28 -6.24 0.15
C GLY A 54 10.06 -4.74 0.06
N ILE A 55 9.12 -4.19 0.85
CA ILE A 55 8.90 -2.75 1.00
C ILE A 55 10.17 -1.98 1.39
N VAL A 56 11.10 -2.62 2.13
CA VAL A 56 12.38 -2.01 2.52
C VAL A 56 13.21 -1.63 1.30
N PHE A 57 13.15 -2.41 0.22
CA PHE A 57 13.85 -2.07 -1.02
C PHE A 57 13.18 -0.91 -1.75
N VAL A 58 11.85 -0.79 -1.71
CA VAL A 58 11.11 0.34 -2.29
C VAL A 58 11.40 1.63 -1.53
N ILE A 59 11.60 1.56 -0.21
CA ILE A 59 11.99 2.71 0.62
C ILE A 59 13.45 3.12 0.35
N LYS A 60 14.32 2.15 0.04
CA LYS A 60 15.76 2.36 -0.10
C LYS A 60 16.17 3.02 -1.42
N VAL A 61 15.46 2.71 -2.51
CA VAL A 61 15.73 3.15 -3.89
C VAL A 61 15.04 4.48 -4.13
#